data_AF-A0A4R6KEX3-F1
#
_entry.id   AF-A0A4R6KEX3-F1
#
_cell.length_a   1.000
_cell.length_b   1.000
_cell.length_c   1.000
_cell.angle_alpha   90.00
_cell.angle_beta   90.00
_cell.angle_gamma   90.00
#
_symmetry.space_group_name_H-M   'P 1'
#
loop_
_entity.id
_entity.type
_entity.pdbx_description
1 polymer ?
#
loop_
_entity_poly.entity_id
_entity_poly.type
_entity_poly.pdbx_seq_one_letter_code
_entity_poly.pdbx_strand_id
1 'polypeptide(L)'
;MIRLEGLSKRYGDTTAVDSLDLTVSPGRVTGFLGPHGAGKSTTMRMILGLDTPTEGAALVDGRPYAAWPAPLTKVGALLGDLAHEHGVRLHELHTQRASLEEAYMELTADSVQYGVAAGS
;
A
#
# COMPACT_ATOMS: atom_id res chain seq x y z
N MET A 1 -1.21 6.09 10.97
CA MET A 1 -1.43 4.63 11.04
C MET A 1 -2.47 4.28 9.99
N ILE A 2 -2.22 3.25 9.17
CA ILE A 2 -3.20 2.74 8.20
C ILE A 2 -3.69 1.39 8.69
N ARG A 3 -4.99 1.14 8.61
CA ARG A 3 -5.58 -0.14 8.99
C ARG A 3 -6.54 -0.61 7.90
N LEU A 4 -6.40 -1.88 7.52
CA LEU A 4 -7.31 -2.63 6.67
C LEU A 4 -7.98 -3.67 7.55
N GLU A 5 -9.31 -3.70 7.54
CA GLU A 5 -10.14 -4.59 8.36
C GLU A 5 -11.06 -5.38 7.42
N GLY A 6 -10.76 -6.67 7.21
CA GLY A 6 -11.49 -7.55 6.28
C GLY A 6 -11.62 -6.98 4.86
N LEU A 7 -10.63 -6.20 4.41
CA LEU A 7 -10.76 -5.39 3.22
C LEU A 7 -10.91 -6.27 1.97
N SER A 8 -12.04 -6.14 1.28
CA SER A 8 -12.36 -6.98 0.13
C SER A 8 -12.78 -6.15 -1.08
N LYS A 9 -12.38 -6.59 -2.29
CA LYS A 9 -12.80 -5.99 -3.55
C LYS A 9 -13.14 -7.06 -4.57
N ARG A 10 -14.37 -7.01 -5.07
CA ARG A 10 -14.86 -7.83 -6.18
C ARG A 10 -15.24 -6.94 -7.37
N TYR A 11 -14.84 -7.36 -8.57
CA TYR A 11 -15.23 -6.78 -9.84
C TYR A 11 -16.01 -7.84 -10.63
N GLY A 12 -17.34 -7.75 -10.59
CA GLY A 12 -18.20 -8.85 -11.07
C GLY A 12 -17.87 -10.14 -10.33
N ASP A 13 -17.51 -11.18 -11.07
CA ASP A 13 -17.16 -12.50 -10.52
C ASP A 13 -15.70 -12.59 -10.02
N THR A 14 -14.85 -11.62 -10.36
CA THR A 14 -13.43 -11.64 -10.02
C THR A 14 -13.18 -10.99 -8.66
N THR A 15 -12.64 -11.75 -7.70
CA THR A 15 -12.14 -11.21 -6.43
C THR A 15 -10.70 -10.72 -6.60
N ALA A 16 -10.49 -9.41 -6.50
CA ALA A 16 -9.19 -8.77 -6.61
C ALA A 16 -8.45 -8.64 -5.26
N VAL A 17 -9.21 -8.49 -4.18
CA VAL A 17 -8.70 -8.51 -2.79
C VAL A 17 -9.72 -9.27 -1.95
N ASP A 18 -9.25 -10.20 -1.12
CA ASP A 18 -10.09 -11.09 -0.32
C ASP A 18 -9.75 -10.95 1.16
N SER A 19 -10.66 -10.39 1.93
CA SER A 19 -10.62 -10.23 3.40
C SER A 19 -9.24 -9.86 3.97
N LEU A 20 -8.61 -8.81 3.43
CA LEU A 20 -7.27 -8.40 3.84
C LEU A 20 -7.28 -7.63 5.16
N ASP A 21 -6.66 -8.21 6.19
CA ASP A 21 -6.32 -7.56 7.44
C ASP A 21 -4.85 -7.11 7.46
N LEU A 22 -4.62 -5.82 7.64
CA LEU A 22 -3.28 -5.25 7.65
C LEU A 22 -3.23 -4.00 8.52
N THR A 23 -2.16 -3.86 9.29
CA THR A 23 -1.85 -2.63 10.02
C THR A 23 -0.49 -2.09 9.60
N VAL A 24 -0.46 -0.85 9.14
CA VAL A 24 0.76 -0.11 8.82
C VAL A 24 0.99 0.97 9.87
N SER A 25 2.05 0.80 10.64
CA SER A 25 2.49 1.76 11.64
C SER A 25 3.17 2.98 11.01
N PRO A 26 3.01 4.19 11.56
CA PRO A 26 3.79 5.36 11.15
C PRO A 26 5.30 5.12 11.19
N GLY A 27 6.05 5.82 10.33
CA GLY A 27 7.52 5.74 10.29
C GLY A 27 8.08 4.48 9.61
N ARG A 28 7.23 3.63 9.02
CA ARG A 28 7.66 2.46 8.25
C ARG A 28 7.41 2.67 6.77
N VAL A 29 8.37 2.25 5.95
CA VAL A 29 8.13 2.01 4.52
C VAL A 29 7.45 0.66 4.39
N THR A 30 6.32 0.61 3.70
CA THR A 30 5.56 -0.63 3.45
C THR A 30 5.27 -0.72 1.97
N GLY A 31 5.66 -1.83 1.35
CA GLY A 31 5.41 -2.13 -0.05
C GLY A 31 4.46 -3.32 -0.21
N PHE A 32 3.58 -3.26 -1.20
CA PHE A 32 2.82 -4.42 -1.66
C PHE A 32 3.60 -5.09 -2.80
N LEU A 33 3.95 -6.38 -2.64
CA LEU A 33 4.70 -7.16 -3.62
C LEU A 33 3.88 -8.35 -4.10
N GLY A 34 4.05 -8.74 -5.36
CA GLY A 34 3.34 -9.88 -5.97
C GLY A 34 3.24 -9.78 -7.49
N PRO A 35 2.75 -10.83 -8.17
CA PRO A 35 2.58 -10.85 -9.63
C PRO A 35 1.52 -9.84 -10.11
N HIS A 36 1.45 -9.59 -11.42
CA HIS A 36 0.37 -8.79 -12.01
C HIS A 36 -0.99 -9.42 -11.66
N GLY A 37 -1.97 -8.57 -11.33
CA GLY A 37 -3.30 -9.02 -10.90
C GLY A 37 -3.42 -9.43 -9.43
N ALA A 38 -2.34 -9.45 -8.65
CA ALA A 38 -2.37 -9.82 -7.22
C ALA A 38 -3.06 -8.78 -6.29
N GLY A 39 -3.84 -7.84 -6.82
CA GLY A 39 -4.59 -6.86 -6.01
C GLY A 39 -3.79 -5.68 -5.46
N LYS A 40 -2.48 -5.54 -5.73
CA LYS A 40 -1.64 -4.45 -5.19
C LYS A 40 -2.23 -3.04 -5.40
N SER A 41 -2.43 -2.65 -6.66
CA SER A 41 -2.96 -1.32 -7.02
C SER A 41 -4.40 -1.16 -6.54
N THR A 42 -5.19 -2.24 -6.53
CA THR A 42 -6.56 -2.25 -6.01
C THR A 42 -6.58 -1.96 -4.51
N THR A 43 -5.71 -2.58 -3.71
CA THR A 43 -5.55 -2.29 -2.28
C THR A 43 -5.14 -0.83 -2.05
N MET A 44 -4.15 -0.33 -2.80
CA MET A 44 -3.70 1.07 -2.68
C MET A 44 -4.82 2.06 -3.02
N ARG A 45 -5.59 1.82 -4.08
CA ARG A 45 -6.74 2.66 -4.48
C ARG A 45 -7.83 2.66 -3.41
N MET A 46 -8.10 1.53 -2.76
CA MET A 46 -9.05 1.46 -1.65
C MET A 46 -8.59 2.25 -0.41
N ILE A 47 -7.31 2.18 -0.06
CA ILE A 47 -6.73 2.98 1.05
C ILE A 47 -6.96 4.47 0.80
N LEU A 48 -6.78 4.91 -0.44
CA LEU A 48 -6.93 6.30 -0.87
C LEU A 48 -8.39 6.68 -1.17
N GLY A 49 -9.35 5.79 -0.90
CA GLY A 49 -10.78 6.05 -1.14
C GLY A 49 -11.14 6.24 -2.62
N LEU A 50 -10.27 5.84 -3.55
CA LEU A 50 -10.48 5.95 -4.99
C LEU A 50 -11.33 4.80 -5.52
N ASP A 51 -11.23 3.64 -4.88
CA ASP A 51 -12.15 2.53 -5.07
C ASP A 51 -12.86 2.25 -3.75
N THR A 52 -14.18 2.09 -3.80
CA THR A 52 -14.95 1.65 -2.62
C THR A 52 -14.74 0.14 -2.42
N PRO A 53 -14.39 -0.31 -1.20
CA PRO A 53 -14.39 -1.74 -0.88
C PRO A 53 -15.76 -2.36 -1.13
N THR A 54 -15.79 -3.62 -1.56
CA THR A 54 -17.04 -4.38 -1.60
C THR A 54 -17.47 -4.75 -0.18
N GLU A 55 -16.50 -5.09 0.67
CA GLU A 55 -16.68 -5.39 2.10
C GLU A 55 -15.47 -4.90 2.89
N GLY A 56 -15.62 -4.79 4.21
CA GLY A 56 -14.57 -4.32 5.11
C GLY A 56 -14.28 -2.82 5.00
N ALA A 57 -13.15 -2.39 5.56
CA ALA A 57 -12.78 -0.98 5.61
C ALA A 57 -11.28 -0.73 5.47
N ALA A 58 -10.94 0.42 4.90
CA ALA A 58 -9.59 0.98 4.91
C ALA A 58 -9.61 2.33 5.65
N LEU A 59 -8.80 2.45 6.69
CA LEU A 59 -8.77 3.58 7.60
C LEU A 59 -7.37 4.20 7.65
N VAL A 60 -7.31 5.52 7.59
CA VAL A 60 -6.11 6.33 7.81
C VAL A 60 -6.34 7.15 9.07
N ASP A 61 -5.55 6.86 10.12
CA ASP A 61 -5.67 7.45 11.45
C ASP A 61 -7.12 7.35 11.99
N GLY A 62 -7.70 6.16 11.86
CA GLY A 62 -9.01 5.82 12.40
C GLY A 62 -10.22 6.26 11.57
N ARG A 63 -10.02 6.84 10.39
CA ARG A 63 -11.13 7.24 9.52
C ARG A 63 -10.88 6.97 8.04
N PRO A 64 -11.92 6.81 7.21
CA PRO A 64 -11.74 6.68 5.76
C PRO A 64 -10.97 7.87 5.19
N TYR A 65 -10.08 7.63 4.24
CA TYR A 65 -9.24 8.68 3.65
C TYR A 65 -10.08 9.83 3.07
N ALA A 66 -11.18 9.51 2.36
CA ALA A 66 -12.09 10.49 1.78
C ALA A 66 -12.83 11.36 2.81
N ALA A 67 -12.86 10.97 4.10
CA ALA A 67 -13.46 11.77 5.17
C ALA A 67 -12.50 12.86 5.72
N TRP A 68 -11.31 13.03 5.14
CA TRP A 68 -10.41 14.13 5.49
C TRP A 68 -10.77 15.43 4.75
N PRO A 69 -10.89 16.59 5.44
CA PRO A 69 -11.10 17.89 4.78
C PRO A 69 -10.02 18.23 3.76
N ALA A 70 -8.79 17.79 4.03
CA ALA A 70 -7.64 17.91 3.14
C ALA A 70 -6.88 16.57 3.12
N PRO A 71 -7.35 15.57 2.35
CA PRO A 71 -6.79 14.21 2.36
C PRO A 71 -5.33 14.18 1.92
N LEU A 72 -4.98 14.99 0.92
CA LEU A 72 -3.63 15.08 0.35
C LEU A 72 -2.60 15.58 1.37
N THR A 73 -3.00 16.29 2.42
CA THR A 73 -2.11 16.73 3.50
C THR A 73 -1.93 15.66 4.58
N LYS A 74 -2.61 14.52 4.46
CA LYS A 74 -2.58 13.41 5.43
C LYS A 74 -1.86 12.20 4.87
N VAL A 75 -2.16 11.83 3.63
CA VAL A 75 -1.40 10.83 2.87
C VAL A 75 -1.06 11.45 1.53
N GLY A 76 0.23 11.65 1.29
CA GLY A 76 0.75 11.90 -0.04
C GLY A 76 0.67 10.62 -0.84
N ALA A 77 0.00 10.67 -1.98
CA ALA A 77 -0.21 9.52 -2.86
C ALA A 77 0.39 9.79 -4.23
N LEU A 78 1.23 8.89 -4.70
CA LEU A 78 1.72 8.84 -6.07
C LEU A 78 1.34 7.47 -6.65
N LEU A 79 0.30 7.45 -7.47
CA LEU A 79 -0.12 6.27 -8.24
C LEU A 79 0.26 6.54 -9.69
N GLY A 80 1.32 5.90 -10.20
CA GLY A 80 1.85 6.17 -11.54
C GLY A 80 0.81 6.05 -12.65
N ASP A 81 0.08 4.93 -12.68
CA ASP A 81 -0.93 4.67 -13.71
C ASP A 81 -2.15 5.60 -13.57
N LEU A 82 -2.61 5.86 -12.34
CA LEU A 82 -3.76 6.75 -12.11
C LEU A 82 -3.44 8.21 -12.45
N ALA A 83 -2.24 8.66 -12.10
CA ALA A 83 -1.77 10.01 -12.43
C ALA A 83 -1.67 10.19 -13.95
N HIS A 84 -1.24 9.15 -14.67
CA HIS A 84 -1.27 9.12 -16.12
C HIS A 84 -2.69 9.21 -16.68
N GLU A 85 -3.62 8.38 -16.19
CA GLU A 85 -5.03 8.37 -16.64
C GLU A 85 -5.77 9.68 -16.38
N HIS A 86 -5.47 10.36 -15.27
CA HIS A 86 -6.19 11.59 -14.86
C HIS A 86 -5.43 12.88 -15.22
N GLY A 87 -4.37 12.78 -16.04
CA GLY A 87 -3.60 13.94 -16.50
C GLY A 87 -2.90 14.71 -15.38
N VAL A 88 -2.67 14.07 -14.22
CA VAL A 88 -1.96 14.66 -13.10
C VAL A 88 -0.48 14.73 -13.46
N ARG A 89 0.04 15.94 -13.67
CA ARG A 89 1.41 16.17 -14.12
C ARG A 89 2.42 15.78 -13.02
N LEU A 90 2.99 14.59 -13.13
CA LEU A 90 4.14 14.15 -12.32
C LEU A 90 5.41 14.89 -12.79
N HIS A 91 6.13 15.56 -11.89
CA HIS A 91 7.31 16.35 -12.28
C HIS A 91 8.58 15.51 -12.37
N GLU A 92 8.68 14.38 -11.67
CA GLU A 92 9.79 13.42 -11.82
C GLU A 92 9.32 11.98 -11.57
N LEU A 93 9.61 11.10 -12.52
CA LEU A 93 9.59 9.65 -12.39
C LEU A 93 10.95 9.16 -12.86
N HIS A 94 11.83 8.78 -11.94
CA HIS A 94 13.03 8.05 -12.32
C HIS A 94 12.74 6.56 -12.18
N THR A 95 12.84 5.83 -13.29
CA THR A 95 12.69 4.37 -13.27
C THR A 95 13.95 3.77 -12.68
N GLN A 96 14.03 3.61 -11.35
CA GLN A 96 15.02 2.70 -10.78
C GLN A 96 14.59 1.27 -11.09
N ARG A 97 15.28 0.63 -12.03
CA ARG A 97 15.30 -0.83 -12.11
C ARG A 97 16.22 -1.33 -10.99
N ALA A 98 15.75 -1.31 -9.76
CA ALA A 98 16.37 -2.14 -8.74
C ALA A 98 15.90 -3.58 -9.00
N SER A 99 16.85 -4.50 -9.16
CA SER A 99 16.52 -5.92 -9.06
C SER A 99 15.91 -6.22 -7.68
N LEU A 100 15.11 -7.28 -7.56
CA LEU A 100 14.56 -7.69 -6.26
C LEU A 100 15.69 -7.94 -5.24
N GLU A 101 16.84 -8.39 -5.73
CA GLU A 101 18.07 -8.58 -4.96
C GLU A 101 18.70 -7.26 -4.50
N GLU A 102 18.78 -6.23 -5.34
CA GLU A 102 19.25 -4.91 -4.92
C GLU A 102 18.32 -4.27 -3.89
N ALA A 103 17.01 -4.31 -4.12
CA ALA A 103 16.04 -3.77 -3.17
C ALA A 103 16.08 -4.52 -1.83
N TYR A 104 16.29 -5.84 -1.85
CA TYR A 104 16.50 -6.66 -0.64
C TYR A 104 17.81 -6.29 0.08
N MET A 105 18.92 -6.15 -0.65
CA MET A 105 20.22 -5.79 -0.09
C MET A 105 20.21 -4.38 0.51
N GLU A 106 19.51 -3.44 -0.12
CA GLU A 106 19.36 -2.07 0.36
C GLU A 106 18.44 -1.97 1.58
N LEU A 107 17.32 -2.72 1.58
CA LEU A 107 16.41 -2.79 2.73
C LEU A 107 17.01 -3.50 3.94
N THR A 108 17.93 -4.44 3.73
CA THR A 108 18.59 -5.19 4.81
C THR A 108 19.92 -4.58 5.24
N ALA A 109 20.40 -3.55 4.55
CA ALA A 109 21.65 -2.83 4.88
C ALA A 109 21.66 -2.27 6.32
N ASP A 110 20.48 -1.89 6.85
CA ASP A 110 20.33 -1.36 8.21
C ASP A 110 19.43 -2.23 9.12
N SER A 111 19.09 -3.46 8.73
CA SER A 111 18.27 -4.33 9.58
C SER A 111 18.69 -5.80 9.56
N VAL A 112 19.69 -6.12 10.39
CA VAL A 112 19.81 -7.45 10.97
C VAL A 112 19.24 -7.39 12.40
N GLN A 113 18.03 -7.91 12.58
CA GLN A 113 17.50 -8.25 13.90
C GLN A 113 17.02 -9.70 13.87
N TYR A 114 17.98 -10.61 14.05
CA TYR A 114 17.73 -11.84 14.79
C TYR A 114 19.03 -12.27 15.48
N GLY A 115 19.20 -11.86 16.73
CA GLY A 115 20.10 -12.51 17.67
C GLY A 115 19.30 -13.54 18.45
N VAL A 116 19.56 -14.83 18.24
CA VAL A 116 19.12 -15.85 19.19
C VAL A 116 20.13 -15.83 20.34
N ALA A 117 19.79 -15.12 21.41
CA ALA A 117 20.44 -15.32 22.70
C ALA A 117 19.93 -16.65 23.31
N ALA A 118 20.89 -17.44 23.79
CA ALA A 118 20.77 -18.83 24.19
C ALA A 118 20.06 -19.10 25.53
N GLY A 119 19.71 -20.37 25.75
CA GLY A 119 19.47 -20.99 27.06
C GLY A 119 18.49 -22.17 26.89
N SER A 120 18.79 -23.42 27.26
CA SER A 120 19.84 -24.03 28.09
C SER A 120 20.03 -25.48 27.68
#